data_AF-A0A6G3YWS5-F1
#
_entry.id   AF-A0A6G3YWS5-F1
#
_cell.length_a   1.000
_cell.length_b   1.000
_cell.length_c   1.000
_cell.angle_alpha   90.00
_cell.angle_beta   90.00
_cell.angle_gamma   90.00
#
_symmetry.space_group_name_H-M   'P 1'
#
loop_
_entity.id
_entity.type
_entity.pdbx_description
1 polymer ?
#
loop_
_entity_poly.entity_id
_entity_poly.type
_entity_poly.pdbx_seq_one_letter_code
_entity_poly.pdbx_strand_id
1 'polypeptide(L)'
;MEFLYCLANASLTQRILNYLLRMLRSYVNCVTVIFLNDRWVLRLKLDRSLDSELCEDCWAFLSENGLPYHPPPNVSLALKELDAGQALTKVMNRHHVAIVSHGEPNPGEVECFQEQFVAGLGYCPQSLV
;
A
#
# COMPACT_ATOMS: atom_id res chain seq x y z
N MET A 1 5.18 11.74 -8.86
CA MET A 1 4.30 10.76 -9.53
C MET A 1 3.87 9.73 -8.50
N GLU A 2 2.69 9.14 -8.60
CA GLU A 2 2.28 8.06 -7.70
C GLU A 2 1.40 7.02 -8.38
N PHE A 3 1.47 5.80 -7.86
CA PHE A 3 0.51 4.73 -8.16
C PHE A 3 -0.32 4.47 -6.91
N LEU A 4 -1.64 4.33 -7.08
CA LEU A 4 -2.56 4.05 -5.99
C LEU A 4 -3.57 2.99 -6.44
N TYR A 5 -3.44 1.79 -5.86
CA TYR A 5 -4.14 0.60 -6.32
C TYR A 5 -4.74 -0.19 -5.16
N CYS A 6 -5.86 -0.84 -5.44
CA CYS A 6 -6.44 -1.84 -4.57
C CYS A 6 -6.15 -3.25 -5.04
N LEU A 7 -5.82 -4.10 -4.06
CA LEU A 7 -5.37 -5.47 -4.23
C LEU A 7 -6.21 -6.40 -3.36
N ALA A 8 -6.37 -7.63 -3.84
CA ALA A 8 -7.34 -8.59 -3.28
C ALA A 8 -6.95 -9.10 -1.88
N ASN A 9 -5.65 -9.30 -1.62
CA ASN A 9 -5.20 -9.88 -0.36
C ASN A 9 -3.76 -9.50 -0.01
N ALA A 10 -3.34 -9.90 1.20
CA ALA A 10 -2.02 -9.64 1.77
C ALA A 10 -0.91 -10.26 0.92
N SER A 11 -1.05 -11.53 0.54
CA SER A 11 -0.05 -12.26 -0.25
C SER A 11 0.23 -11.61 -1.61
N LEU A 12 -0.82 -11.19 -2.32
CA LEU A 12 -0.69 -10.49 -3.59
C LEU A 12 -0.06 -9.11 -3.40
N THR A 13 -0.49 -8.38 -2.37
CA THR A 13 0.10 -7.07 -2.00
C THR A 13 1.59 -7.19 -1.77
N GLN A 14 2.01 -8.21 -1.01
CA GLN A 14 3.41 -8.47 -0.71
C GLN A 14 4.23 -8.81 -1.96
N ARG A 15 3.70 -9.67 -2.84
CA ARG A 15 4.38 -10.07 -4.09
C ARG A 15 4.55 -8.89 -5.04
N ILE A 16 3.50 -8.08 -5.21
CA ILE A 16 3.52 -6.89 -6.07
C ILE A 16 4.48 -5.86 -5.51
N LEU A 17 4.42 -5.57 -4.20
CA LEU A 17 5.32 -4.63 -3.55
C LEU A 17 6.78 -5.07 -3.74
N ASN A 18 7.10 -6.34 -3.49
CA ASN A 18 8.45 -6.86 -3.69
C ASN A 18 8.92 -6.75 -5.14
N TYR A 19 8.05 -7.10 -6.11
CA TYR A 19 8.38 -6.99 -7.52
C TYR A 19 8.66 -5.53 -7.93
N LEU A 20 7.75 -4.61 -7.60
CA LEU A 20 7.89 -3.20 -7.94
C LEU A 20 9.10 -2.57 -7.24
N LEU A 21 9.39 -2.92 -5.99
CA LEU A 21 10.59 -2.44 -5.32
C LEU A 21 11.87 -2.96 -5.94
N ARG A 22 11.92 -4.21 -6.44
CA ARG A 22 13.10 -4.71 -7.15
C ARG A 22 13.38 -3.93 -8.43
N MET A 23 12.33 -3.46 -9.11
CA MET A 23 12.43 -2.70 -10.36
C MET A 23 12.67 -1.20 -10.12
N LEU A 24 11.98 -0.63 -9.12
CA LEU A 24 11.84 0.82 -8.94
C LEU A 24 12.49 1.35 -7.65
N ARG A 25 13.31 0.56 -6.92
CA ARG A 25 13.85 0.97 -5.60
C ARG A 25 14.44 2.37 -5.59
N SER A 26 15.15 2.75 -6.64
CA SER A 26 15.83 4.06 -6.76
C SER A 26 14.90 5.22 -7.09
N TYR A 27 13.63 4.95 -7.41
CA TYR A 27 12.59 5.93 -7.71
C TYR A 27 11.57 6.06 -6.57
N VAL A 28 11.33 4.96 -5.82
CA VAL A 28 10.32 4.95 -4.76
C VAL A 28 10.86 5.66 -3.52
N ASN A 29 10.20 6.76 -3.13
CA ASN A 29 10.55 7.49 -1.92
C ASN A 29 9.67 7.13 -0.71
N CYS A 30 8.44 6.69 -0.97
CA CYS A 30 7.49 6.38 0.09
C CYS A 30 6.50 5.31 -0.39
N VAL A 31 6.32 4.28 0.43
CA VAL A 31 5.27 3.28 0.28
C VAL A 31 4.26 3.49 1.39
N THR A 32 2.98 3.40 1.05
CA THR A 32 1.91 3.28 2.05
C THR A 32 1.08 2.05 1.75
N VAL A 33 0.89 1.18 2.74
CA VAL A 33 -0.05 0.06 2.65
C VAL A 33 -1.16 0.27 3.68
N ILE A 34 -2.41 0.21 3.22
CA ILE A 34 -3.59 0.37 4.06
C ILE A 34 -4.45 -0.88 3.93
N PHE A 35 -4.89 -1.43 5.06
CA PHE A 35 -5.91 -2.45 5.10
C PHE A 35 -7.26 -1.80 5.41
N LEU A 36 -8.22 -1.93 4.49
CA LEU A 36 -9.57 -1.38 4.62
C LEU A 36 -10.57 -2.53 4.79
N ASN A 37 -10.58 -3.19 5.95
CA ASN A 37 -11.44 -4.31 6.35
C ASN A 37 -11.39 -5.57 5.46
N ASP A 38 -11.56 -5.45 4.16
CA ASP A 38 -11.63 -6.53 3.17
C ASP A 38 -10.69 -6.35 1.98
N ARG A 39 -10.03 -5.18 1.87
CA ARG A 39 -9.18 -4.84 0.73
C ARG A 39 -7.89 -4.18 1.15
N TRP A 40 -6.85 -4.39 0.34
CA TRP A 40 -5.54 -3.79 0.53
C TRP A 40 -5.36 -2.63 -0.43
N VAL A 41 -4.80 -1.53 0.04
CA VAL A 41 -4.46 -0.37 -0.77
C VAL A 41 -2.96 -0.21 -0.73
N LEU A 42 -2.33 -0.20 -1.91
CA LEU A 42 -0.93 0.09 -2.10
C LEU A 42 -0.79 1.47 -2.74
N ARG A 43 -0.03 2.35 -2.07
CA ARG A 43 0.46 3.61 -2.63
C ARG A 43 1.96 3.56 -2.80
N LEU A 44 2.43 3.85 -4.00
CA LEU A 44 3.85 4.04 -4.32
C LEU A 44 4.05 5.48 -4.76
N LYS A 45 4.76 6.28 -3.96
CA LYS A 45 5.19 7.61 -4.35
C LYS A 45 6.61 7.54 -4.92
N LEU A 46 6.81 8.28 -6.00
CA LEU A 46 8.11 8.38 -6.66
C LEU A 46 8.70 9.79 -6.49
N ASP A 47 10.01 9.86 -6.27
CA ASP A 47 10.77 11.12 -6.18
C ASP A 47 10.96 11.81 -7.54
N ARG A 48 11.01 11.02 -8.61
CA ARG A 48 11.17 11.45 -10.00
C ARG A 48 10.25 10.70 -10.94
N SER A 49 10.03 11.28 -12.11
CA SER A 49 9.26 10.64 -13.17
C SER A 49 9.99 9.43 -13.73
N LEU A 50 9.24 8.39 -14.08
CA LEU A 50 9.73 7.28 -14.89
C LEU A 50 9.81 7.73 -16.36
N ASP A 51 10.63 7.04 -17.15
CA ASP A 51 10.48 7.10 -18.60
C ASP A 51 9.11 6.56 -19.03
N SER A 52 8.68 6.92 -20.24
CA SER A 52 7.31 6.64 -20.70
C SER A 52 7.01 5.14 -20.76
N GLU A 53 7.97 4.34 -21.22
CA GLU A 53 7.81 2.89 -21.39
C GLU A 53 7.72 2.20 -20.02
N LEU A 54 8.65 2.49 -19.11
CA LEU A 54 8.61 1.95 -17.75
C LEU A 54 7.36 2.41 -16.99
N CYS A 55 6.89 3.64 -17.22
CA CYS A 55 5.65 4.14 -16.65
C CYS A 55 4.46 3.29 -17.12
N GLU A 56 4.33 3.06 -18.43
CA GLU A 56 3.27 2.27 -19.03
C GLU A 56 3.30 0.81 -18.56
N ASP A 57 4.49 0.19 -18.50
CA ASP A 57 4.68 -1.15 -17.96
C ASP A 57 4.19 -1.26 -16.52
N CYS A 58 4.48 -0.26 -15.68
CA CYS A 58 4.00 -0.22 -14.30
C CYS A 58 2.48 -0.12 -14.22
N TRP A 59 1.86 0.77 -15.03
CA TRP A 59 0.40 0.92 -15.08
C TRP A 59 -0.28 -0.36 -15.57
N ALA A 60 0.27 -1.00 -16.61
CA ALA A 60 -0.23 -2.26 -17.15
C ALA A 60 -0.15 -3.38 -16.10
N PHE A 61 1.03 -3.60 -15.51
CA PHE A 61 1.24 -4.61 -14.49
C PHE A 61 0.30 -4.44 -13.29
N LEU A 62 0.15 -3.21 -12.77
CA LEU A 62 -0.73 -2.93 -11.65
C LEU A 62 -2.21 -3.11 -12.01
N SER A 63 -2.62 -2.79 -13.24
CA SER A 63 -4.00 -2.94 -13.71
C SER A 63 -4.37 -4.39 -14.01
N GLU A 64 -3.41 -5.26 -14.30
CA GLU A 64 -3.64 -6.72 -14.41
C GLU A 64 -3.86 -7.37 -13.04
N ASN A 65 -3.21 -6.86 -12.00
CA ASN A 65 -3.20 -7.47 -10.68
C ASN A 65 -4.11 -6.76 -9.66
N GLY A 66 -4.73 -5.65 -10.04
CA GLY A 66 -5.48 -4.80 -9.14
C GLY A 66 -6.38 -3.81 -9.86
N LEU A 67 -6.96 -2.90 -9.08
CA LEU A 67 -7.82 -1.84 -9.61
C LEU A 67 -7.27 -0.48 -9.17
N PRO A 68 -7.23 0.53 -10.07
CA PRO A 68 -6.94 1.89 -9.67
C PRO A 68 -7.84 2.31 -8.51
N TYR A 69 -7.26 2.89 -7.47
CA TYR A 69 -7.99 3.23 -6.28
C TYR A 69 -8.24 4.74 -6.20
N HIS A 70 -9.51 5.10 -6.11
CA HIS A 70 -9.98 6.45 -5.87
C HIS A 70 -10.36 6.59 -4.38
N PRO A 71 -9.50 7.21 -3.55
CA PRO A 71 -9.72 7.25 -2.12
C PRO A 71 -10.92 8.13 -1.75
N PRO A 72 -11.82 7.67 -0.85
CA PRO A 72 -12.83 8.54 -0.27
C PRO A 72 -12.17 9.67 0.54
N PRO A 73 -12.94 10.72 0.93
CA PRO A 73 -12.37 11.89 1.59
C PRO A 73 -11.55 11.61 2.85
N ASN A 74 -11.98 10.65 3.70
CA ASN A 74 -11.26 10.29 4.92
C ASN A 74 -9.89 9.65 4.61
N VAL A 75 -9.83 8.71 3.65
CA VAL A 75 -8.55 8.09 3.24
C VAL A 75 -7.65 9.12 2.55
N SER A 76 -8.23 10.02 1.75
CA SER A 76 -7.49 11.11 1.12
C SER A 76 -6.85 12.04 2.16
N LEU A 77 -7.58 12.39 3.23
CA LEU A 77 -7.06 13.20 4.33
C LEU A 77 -5.99 12.44 5.13
N ALA A 78 -6.19 11.15 5.39
CA ALA A 78 -5.20 10.31 6.05
C ALA A 78 -3.87 10.29 5.27
N LEU A 79 -3.92 10.07 3.95
CA LEU A 79 -2.74 10.09 3.09
C LEU A 79 -2.01 11.44 3.09
N LYS A 80 -2.76 12.56 3.13
CA LYS A 80 -2.18 13.91 3.24
C LYS A 80 -1.52 14.17 4.59
N GLU A 81 -2.15 13.74 5.68
CA GLU A 81 -1.56 13.87 7.03
C GLU A 81 -0.29 13.03 7.17
N LEU A 82 -0.28 11.82 6.60
CA LEU A 82 0.92 10.99 6.51
C LEU A 82 2.03 11.67 5.70
N ASP A 83 1.69 12.23 4.53
CA ASP A 83 2.64 13.01 3.72
C ASP A 83 3.20 14.23 4.47
N ALA A 84 2.44 14.79 5.41
CA ALA A 84 2.86 15.86 6.30
C ALA A 84 3.67 15.38 7.53
N GLY A 85 4.01 14.10 7.60
CA GLY A 85 4.81 13.51 8.68
C GLY A 85 4.05 13.31 9.98
N GLN A 86 2.72 13.28 9.96
CA GLN A 86 1.94 12.95 11.16
C GLN A 86 2.16 11.50 11.58
N ALA A 87 2.17 11.26 12.89
CA ALA A 87 2.36 9.91 13.44
C ALA A 87 1.24 8.96 13.02
N LEU A 88 1.60 7.76 12.54
CA LEU A 88 0.66 6.75 12.01
C LEU A 88 -0.52 6.52 12.96
N THR A 89 -0.25 6.29 14.26
CA THR A 89 -1.31 6.02 15.26
C THR A 89 -2.31 7.18 15.41
N LYS A 90 -1.85 8.43 15.28
CA LYS A 90 -2.76 9.60 15.31
C LYS A 90 -3.65 9.63 14.07
N VAL A 91 -3.07 9.37 12.90
CA VAL A 91 -3.80 9.34 11.62
C VAL A 91 -4.83 8.20 11.62
N MET A 92 -4.43 6.99 12.01
CA MET A 92 -5.30 5.82 12.10
C MET A 92 -6.50 6.09 13.01
N ASN A 93 -6.27 6.64 14.20
CA ASN A 93 -7.33 6.95 15.16
C ASN A 93 -8.28 8.04 14.68
N ARG A 94 -7.76 9.06 13.98
CA ARG A 94 -8.57 10.19 13.49
C ARG A 94 -9.43 9.82 12.28
N HIS A 95 -8.89 9.04 11.34
CA HIS A 95 -9.55 8.76 10.06
C HIS A 95 -10.17 7.36 9.99
N HIS A 96 -10.03 6.57 11.06
CA HIS A 96 -10.50 5.20 11.16
C HIS A 96 -10.01 4.31 10.02
N VAL A 97 -8.69 4.35 9.76
CA VAL A 97 -8.01 3.56 8.72
C VAL A 97 -6.92 2.70 9.36
N ALA A 98 -6.78 1.45 8.93
CA ALA A 98 -5.67 0.60 9.37
C ALA A 98 -4.48 0.77 8.43
N ILE A 99 -3.52 1.60 8.84
CA ILE A 99 -2.27 1.79 8.09
C ILE A 99 -1.31 0.67 8.52
N VAL A 100 -0.94 -0.18 7.57
CA VAL A 100 -0.04 -1.30 7.77
C VAL A 100 1.42 -0.84 7.69
N SER A 101 1.72 0.01 6.72
CA SER A 101 3.05 0.60 6.53
C SER A 101 2.96 2.00 5.96
N HIS A 102 3.89 2.88 6.32
CA HIS A 102 4.07 4.19 5.70
C HIS A 102 5.53 4.66 5.84
N GLY A 103 6.14 5.07 4.73
CA GLY A 103 7.48 5.66 4.71
C GLY A 103 8.43 4.88 3.82
N GLU A 104 9.67 4.68 4.28
CA GLU A 104 10.67 3.94 3.50
C GLU A 104 10.15 2.54 3.15
N PRO A 105 10.40 2.05 1.92
CA PRO A 105 9.84 0.77 1.51
C PRO A 105 10.42 -0.37 2.33
N ASN A 106 9.56 -1.00 3.14
CA ASN A 106 9.87 -2.16 3.94
C ASN A 106 8.83 -3.26 3.65
N PRO A 107 9.16 -4.24 2.79
CA PRO A 107 8.21 -5.29 2.46
C PRO A 107 7.87 -6.19 3.66
N GLY A 108 8.69 -6.26 4.71
CA GLY A 108 8.40 -7.13 5.86
C GLY A 108 7.16 -6.72 6.66
N GLU A 109 6.69 -5.48 6.53
CA GLU A 109 5.58 -4.96 7.35
C GLU A 109 4.22 -5.58 7.00
N VAL A 110 4.00 -5.93 5.74
CA VAL A 110 2.75 -6.58 5.30
C VAL A 110 2.64 -8.00 5.89
N GLU A 111 3.73 -8.75 5.83
CA GLU A 111 3.82 -10.11 6.38
C GLU A 111 3.68 -10.09 7.91
N CYS A 112 4.39 -9.18 8.59
CA CYS A 112 4.29 -9.03 10.03
C CYS A 112 2.87 -8.66 10.49
N PHE A 113 2.19 -7.76 9.77
CA PHE A 113 0.79 -7.43 10.06
C PHE A 113 -0.15 -8.63 9.85
N GLN A 114 0.02 -9.37 8.75
CA GLN A 114 -0.76 -10.57 8.47
C GLN A 114 -0.65 -11.58 9.61
N GLU A 115 0.57 -11.90 10.06
CA GLU A 115 0.81 -12.83 11.16
C GLU A 115 0.16 -12.36 12.47
N GLN A 116 0.35 -11.10 12.85
CA GLN A 116 -0.21 -10.53 14.08
C GLN A 116 -1.75 -10.50 14.06
N PHE A 117 -2.34 -10.15 12.91
CA PHE A 117 -3.79 -10.05 12.79
C PHE A 117 -4.46 -11.43 12.79
N VAL A 118 -3.90 -12.41 12.08
CA VAL A 118 -4.41 -13.79 12.06
C VAL A 118 -4.32 -14.43 13.46
N ALA A 119 -3.22 -14.20 14.18
CA ALA A 119 -3.06 -14.72 15.55
C ALA A 119 -4.17 -14.23 16.51
N GLY A 120 -4.71 -13.03 16.29
CA GLY A 120 -5.79 -12.45 17.11
C GLY A 120 -7.20 -12.92 16.74
N LEU A 121 -7.41 -13.47 15.54
CA LEU A 121 -8.75 -13.79 15.02
C LEU A 121 -9.19 -15.24 15.27
N GLY A 122 -8.25 -16.18 15.37
CA GLY A 122 -8.56 -17.62 15.42
C GLY A 122 -9.05 -18.21 14.09
N TYR A 123 -9.06 -17.43 13.01
CA TYR A 123 -9.30 -17.85 11.62
C TYR A 123 -8.54 -16.91 10.66
N CYS A 124 -8.35 -17.32 9.39
CA CYS A 124 -7.71 -16.49 8.37
C CYS A 124 -8.73 -16.04 7.31
N PRO A 125 -9.18 -14.77 7.33
CA PRO A 125 -9.98 -14.17 6.25
C PRO A 125 -9.28 -14.26 4.89
N GLN A 126 -10.04 -14.41 3.79
CA GLN A 126 -9.47 -14.48 2.44
C GLN A 126 -8.64 -13.24 2.05
N SER A 127 -8.99 -12.06 2.57
CA SER A 127 -8.22 -10.84 2.37
C SER A 127 -6.87 -10.86 3.10
N LEU A 128 -6.68 -11.76 4.07
CA LEU A 128 -5.45 -11.96 4.83
C LEU A 128 -4.73 -13.26 4.46
N VAL A 129 -5.16 -13.95 3.39
CA VAL A 129 -4.43 -15.09 2.81
C VAL A 129 -3.28 -14.59 1.94
#